data_AF-A0A5A9ZDY8-F1
#
_entry.id   AF-A0A5A9ZDY8-F1
#
_cell.length_a   1.000
_cell.length_b   1.000
_cell.length_c   1.000
_cell.angle_alpha   90.00
_cell.angle_beta   90.00
_cell.angle_gamma   90.00
#
_symmetry.space_group_name_H-M   'P 1'
#
loop_
_entity.id
_entity.type
_entity.pdbx_description
1 polymer ?
#
loop_
_entity_poly.entity_id
_entity_poly.type
_entity_poly.pdbx_seq_one_letter_code
_entity_poly.pdbx_strand_id
1 'polypeptide(L)'
;MSRYLSVLLLLSIMPLSLAEASTKAASNKTNKVVLPKNLIVELIERRCSSPKPNPKVSPSLEYDCSDKYEDADGEEQSMDYSLRLLPLIKEDFNRDGFEDIALEVESMGPLGASVYSNSSIYYLLLNKNRNIITEHEILLYAPFSEHIVDYEVKGKQIHYSAVPNFRSHPEAYEDGELLEPALEFTLNWEKGSPVSSVYRDNCRLSRIKDKSLLDLSLGGTSQKDIDIHDYTQVITESIQTNGLNIQATLSGCDLSSVSYYVKPQEGKSLPVFSEVLKTLIPVAHHTKQLKTLQSLEKRSSLKFAEEISLYSGWQAIVHVDREDKTPHILIVIEQTE
;
A
#
# COMPACT_ATOMS: atom_id res chain seq x y z
N MET A 1 -60.19 -10.64 -32.15
CA MET A 1 -59.34 -9.43 -32.20
C MET A 1 -58.25 -9.61 -31.14
N SER A 2 -57.01 -9.66 -31.61
CA SER A 2 -55.78 -9.90 -30.85
C SER A 2 -54.88 -8.68 -31.05
N ARG A 3 -54.14 -8.26 -30.00
CA ARG A 3 -52.72 -7.86 -30.01
C ARG A 3 -52.31 -7.09 -28.74
N TYR A 4 -51.44 -7.72 -27.94
CA TYR A 4 -50.08 -7.32 -27.54
C TYR A 4 -49.69 -5.85 -27.20
N LEU A 5 -48.81 -5.78 -26.18
CA LEU A 5 -47.74 -4.79 -25.88
C LEU A 5 -48.19 -3.43 -25.31
N SER A 6 -47.58 -2.82 -24.29
CA SER A 6 -46.22 -2.94 -23.75
C SER A 6 -46.11 -2.54 -22.27
N VAL A 7 -45.17 -3.22 -21.63
CA VAL A 7 -44.53 -2.93 -20.34
C VAL A 7 -43.77 -1.61 -20.40
N LEU A 8 -43.91 -0.77 -19.36
CA LEU A 8 -42.86 0.18 -18.96
C LEU A 8 -42.98 0.39 -17.43
N LEU A 9 -42.42 -0.58 -16.69
CA LEU A 9 -42.11 -0.40 -15.28
C LEU A 9 -40.74 0.31 -15.23
N LEU A 10 -40.75 1.62 -15.01
CA LEU A 10 -39.54 2.37 -14.67
C LEU A 10 -39.09 1.92 -13.29
N LEU A 11 -38.08 1.06 -13.27
CA LEU A 11 -37.26 0.73 -12.10
C LEU A 11 -36.63 2.01 -11.57
N SER A 12 -37.21 2.54 -10.49
CA SER A 12 -36.52 3.44 -9.57
C SER A 12 -35.44 2.63 -8.83
N ILE A 13 -34.27 2.49 -9.44
CA ILE A 13 -33.08 2.07 -8.73
C ILE A 13 -32.64 3.29 -7.93
N MET A 14 -33.07 3.36 -6.66
CA MET A 14 -32.48 4.28 -5.71
C MET A 14 -31.00 3.93 -5.58
N PRO A 15 -30.08 4.91 -5.67
CA PRO A 15 -28.72 4.66 -5.22
C PRO A 15 -28.81 4.55 -3.71
N LEU A 16 -28.61 3.36 -3.14
CA LEU A 16 -28.09 3.24 -1.78
C LEU A 16 -26.65 3.78 -1.85
N SER A 17 -26.56 5.11 -1.88
CA SER A 17 -25.33 5.88 -1.86
C SER A 17 -24.74 5.79 -0.46
N LEU A 18 -23.43 5.56 -0.38
CA LEU A 18 -22.36 6.03 0.53
C LEU A 18 -22.67 6.75 1.88
N ALA A 19 -23.89 7.16 2.19
CA ALA A 19 -24.29 7.89 3.38
C ALA A 19 -24.33 7.03 4.66
N GLU A 20 -24.47 5.70 4.55
CA GLU A 20 -24.56 4.83 5.73
C GLU A 20 -23.20 4.38 6.28
N ALA A 21 -22.11 4.47 5.51
CA ALA A 21 -20.76 4.18 6.00
C ALA A 21 -20.15 5.36 6.82
N SER A 22 -20.69 6.58 6.69
CA SER A 22 -20.10 7.79 7.29
C SER A 22 -20.76 8.25 8.61
N THR A 23 -21.81 7.59 9.10
CA THR A 23 -22.62 8.12 10.23
C THR A 23 -22.40 7.49 11.61
N LYS A 24 -21.35 6.70 11.84
CA LYS A 24 -21.05 6.13 13.17
C LYS A 24 -19.80 6.65 13.90
N ALA A 25 -19.14 7.69 13.40
CA ALA A 25 -18.04 8.36 14.12
C ALA A 25 -18.50 9.63 14.86
N ALA A 26 -19.48 9.53 15.76
CA ALA A 26 -19.90 10.69 16.56
C ALA A 26 -20.38 10.34 17.97
N SER A 27 -19.53 9.74 18.80
CA SER A 27 -19.61 9.92 20.25
C SER A 27 -18.38 9.37 20.95
N ASN A 28 -17.30 10.14 21.01
CA ASN A 28 -16.45 10.12 22.19
C ASN A 28 -15.74 11.47 22.33
N LYS A 29 -15.69 11.99 23.56
CA LYS A 29 -14.98 13.21 23.94
C LYS A 29 -13.50 13.08 23.54
N THR A 30 -13.15 13.55 22.35
CA THR A 30 -11.76 13.58 21.89
C THR A 30 -11.10 14.84 22.46
N ASN A 31 -9.97 14.65 23.15
CA ASN A 31 -8.96 15.70 23.26
C ASN A 31 -8.73 16.20 21.83
N LYS A 32 -9.13 17.44 21.53
CA LYS A 32 -9.10 17.97 20.16
C LYS A 32 -7.64 18.00 19.69
N VAL A 33 -7.22 17.01 18.89
CA VAL A 33 -5.87 16.94 18.35
C VAL A 33 -5.70 18.11 17.39
N VAL A 34 -4.71 18.96 17.65
CA VAL A 34 -4.43 20.14 16.82
C VAL A 34 -3.20 19.87 15.97
N LEU A 35 -3.37 19.89 14.65
CA LEU A 35 -2.27 19.71 13.71
C LEU A 35 -1.34 20.96 13.69
N PRO A 36 -0.02 20.78 13.65
CA PRO A 36 0.92 21.85 13.37
C PRO A 36 0.65 22.49 12.00
N LYS A 37 0.77 23.83 11.90
CA LYS A 37 0.49 24.56 10.65
C LYS A 37 1.37 24.12 9.48
N ASN A 38 2.65 23.86 9.74
CA ASN A 38 3.59 23.36 8.72
C ASN A 38 3.16 21.98 8.20
N LEU A 39 2.69 21.10 9.09
CA LEU A 39 2.22 19.78 8.73
C LEU A 39 0.95 19.85 7.87
N ILE A 40 0.02 20.75 8.21
CA ILE A 40 -1.19 20.99 7.40
C ILE A 40 -0.79 21.37 5.97
N VAL A 41 0.11 22.35 5.83
CA VAL A 41 0.58 22.82 4.52
C VAL A 41 1.23 21.69 3.72
N GLU A 42 2.12 20.93 4.35
CA GLU A 42 2.82 19.79 3.74
C GLU A 42 1.83 18.70 3.26
N LEU A 43 0.85 18.34 4.09
CA LEU A 43 -0.13 17.30 3.76
C LEU A 43 -1.01 17.68 2.56
N ILE A 44 -1.39 18.96 2.46
CA ILE A 44 -2.21 19.47 1.36
C ILE A 44 -1.39 19.55 0.08
N GLU A 45 -0.18 20.10 0.14
CA GLU A 45 0.69 20.25 -1.04
C GLU A 45 1.05 18.92 -1.68
N ARG A 46 1.15 17.84 -0.89
CA ARG A 46 1.36 16.48 -1.40
C ARG A 46 0.15 15.89 -2.12
N ARG A 47 -1.06 16.39 -1.84
CA ARG A 47 -2.32 15.75 -2.25
C ARG A 47 -3.21 16.60 -3.13
N CYS A 48 -2.85 17.87 -3.35
CA CYS A 48 -3.72 18.84 -3.98
C CYS A 48 -2.89 19.90 -4.70
N SER A 49 -2.99 19.95 -6.03
CA SER A 49 -2.22 20.89 -6.85
C SER A 49 -2.67 22.33 -6.64
N SER A 50 -3.98 22.55 -6.49
CA SER A 50 -4.60 23.88 -6.41
C SER A 50 -5.56 24.03 -5.21
N PRO A 51 -5.06 24.02 -3.96
CA PRO A 51 -5.91 24.05 -2.77
C PRO A 51 -6.57 25.41 -2.52
N LYS A 52 -7.85 25.40 -2.16
CA LYS A 52 -8.60 26.53 -1.60
C LYS A 52 -9.17 26.13 -0.23
N PRO A 53 -9.14 27.00 0.79
CA PRO A 53 -8.71 28.40 0.78
C PRO A 53 -7.18 28.59 0.78
N ASN A 54 -6.76 29.79 0.35
CA ASN A 54 -5.39 30.30 0.52
C ASN A 54 -5.48 31.52 1.46
N PRO A 55 -4.84 31.55 2.66
CA PRO A 55 -3.78 30.66 3.14
C PRO A 55 -4.22 29.23 3.41
N LYS A 56 -3.36 28.26 3.08
CA LYS A 56 -3.58 26.80 3.11
C LYS A 56 -3.92 26.19 4.49
N VAL A 57 -4.14 27.02 5.52
CA VAL A 57 -4.53 26.55 6.86
C VAL A 57 -5.99 26.93 7.08
N SER A 58 -6.89 26.00 6.77
CA SER A 58 -8.33 26.15 7.01
C SER A 58 -8.66 25.74 8.45
N PRO A 59 -9.45 26.52 9.22
CA PRO A 59 -9.89 26.11 10.55
C PRO A 59 -10.76 24.84 10.54
N SER A 60 -11.47 24.55 9.44
CA SER A 60 -12.25 23.32 9.27
C SER A 60 -11.40 22.14 8.83
N LEU A 61 -10.15 22.37 8.41
CA LEU A 61 -9.29 21.38 7.77
C LEU A 61 -9.92 20.75 6.51
N GLU A 62 -10.81 21.48 5.85
CA GLU A 62 -11.46 21.13 4.59
C GLU A 62 -10.96 22.06 3.48
N TYR A 63 -10.77 21.47 2.30
CA TYR A 63 -10.16 22.10 1.15
C TYR A 63 -10.87 21.69 -0.13
N ASP A 64 -11.06 22.67 -1.03
CA ASP A 64 -11.42 22.39 -2.41
C ASP A 64 -10.14 22.27 -3.23
N CYS A 65 -10.05 21.21 -4.01
CA CYS A 65 -8.89 20.82 -4.80
C CYS A 65 -9.26 20.71 -6.27
N SER A 66 -8.25 20.90 -7.11
CA SER A 66 -8.36 20.79 -8.56
C SER A 66 -7.04 20.32 -9.11
N ASP A 67 -7.03 19.12 -9.67
CA ASP A 67 -5.86 18.52 -10.31
C ASP A 67 -6.05 18.50 -11.83
N LYS A 68 -5.03 18.99 -12.52
CA LYS A 68 -5.01 19.04 -13.98
C LYS A 68 -4.40 17.77 -14.54
N TYR A 69 -5.00 17.22 -15.59
CA TYR A 69 -4.49 16.06 -16.31
C TYR A 69 -4.72 16.24 -17.80
N GLU A 70 -3.85 15.67 -18.63
CA GLU A 70 -4.06 15.58 -20.07
C GLU A 70 -4.86 14.31 -20.38
N ASP A 71 -5.92 14.43 -21.16
CA ASP A 71 -6.63 13.25 -21.67
C ASP A 71 -5.91 12.63 -22.88
N ALA A 72 -6.48 11.56 -23.43
CA ALA A 72 -5.88 10.82 -24.54
C ALA A 72 -5.72 11.65 -25.83
N ASP A 73 -6.47 12.75 -25.95
CA ASP A 73 -6.44 13.68 -27.08
C ASP A 73 -5.47 14.85 -26.85
N GLY A 74 -4.82 14.91 -25.67
CA GLY A 74 -3.89 15.97 -25.27
C GLY A 74 -4.60 17.25 -24.84
N GLU A 75 -5.90 17.20 -24.55
CA GLU A 75 -6.62 18.33 -23.97
C GLU A 75 -6.45 18.35 -22.45
N GLU A 76 -6.17 19.55 -21.91
CA GLU A 76 -6.03 19.75 -20.47
C GLU A 76 -7.41 19.72 -19.81
N GLN A 77 -7.64 18.68 -19.01
CA GLN A 77 -8.81 18.52 -18.16
C GLN A 77 -8.45 18.90 -16.72
N SER A 78 -9.47 19.21 -15.92
CA SER A 78 -9.32 19.40 -14.47
C SER A 78 -10.32 18.54 -13.71
N MET A 79 -9.86 17.88 -12.67
CA MET A 79 -10.70 17.12 -11.74
C MET A 79 -10.80 17.87 -10.42
N ASP A 80 -12.01 18.35 -10.12
CA ASP A 80 -12.30 18.99 -8.84
C ASP A 80 -12.72 17.95 -7.80
N TYR A 81 -12.21 18.07 -6.58
CA TYR A 81 -12.54 17.21 -5.45
C TYR A 81 -12.39 17.98 -4.14
N SER A 82 -12.98 17.45 -3.07
CA SER A 82 -12.77 17.97 -1.72
C SER A 82 -11.77 17.09 -0.98
N LEU A 83 -10.94 17.72 -0.14
CA LEU A 83 -9.98 17.07 0.74
C LEU A 83 -10.26 17.49 2.19
N ARG A 84 -10.30 16.54 3.12
CA ARG A 84 -10.57 16.78 4.53
C ARG A 84 -9.55 16.06 5.40
N LEU A 85 -8.98 16.77 6.36
CA LEU A 85 -8.05 16.20 7.34
C LEU A 85 -8.76 16.06 8.69
N LEU A 86 -8.80 14.84 9.21
CA LEU A 86 -9.47 14.46 10.45
C LEU A 86 -8.45 13.94 11.46
N PRO A 87 -7.90 14.79 12.34
CA PRO A 87 -6.93 14.35 13.35
C PRO A 87 -7.58 13.41 14.35
N LEU A 88 -7.03 12.21 14.52
CA LEU A 88 -7.62 11.16 15.34
C LEU A 88 -6.93 11.02 16.69
N ILE A 89 -5.62 10.75 16.67
CA ILE A 89 -4.82 10.51 17.86
C ILE A 89 -3.45 11.17 17.75
N LYS A 90 -2.86 11.46 18.92
CA LYS A 90 -1.51 11.99 19.07
C LYS A 90 -0.79 11.20 20.15
N GLU A 91 0.31 10.56 19.80
CA GLU A 91 1.06 9.65 20.67
C GLU A 91 2.51 9.59 20.21
N ASP A 92 3.43 9.17 21.06
CA ASP A 92 4.79 8.78 20.64
C ASP A 92 4.74 7.30 20.21
N PHE A 93 4.51 7.07 18.91
CA PHE A 93 4.31 5.72 18.37
C PHE A 93 5.61 4.91 18.43
N ASN A 94 6.72 5.52 18.01
CA ASN A 94 8.01 4.83 17.89
C ASN A 94 8.86 4.87 19.19
N ARG A 95 8.41 5.57 20.23
CA ARG A 95 9.07 5.77 21.53
C ARG A 95 10.40 6.52 21.45
N ASP A 96 10.51 7.47 20.52
CA ASP A 96 11.71 8.30 20.36
C ASP A 96 11.66 9.61 21.16
N GLY A 97 10.55 9.85 21.87
CA GLY A 97 10.32 11.04 22.68
C GLY A 97 9.68 12.21 21.93
N PHE A 98 9.35 12.06 20.65
CA PHE A 98 8.58 13.03 19.86
C PHE A 98 7.13 12.57 19.70
N GLU A 99 6.23 13.54 19.59
CA GLU A 99 4.81 13.22 19.40
C GLU A 99 4.53 13.03 17.92
N ASP A 100 3.98 11.87 17.59
CA ASP A 100 3.46 11.47 16.29
C ASP A 100 1.94 11.70 16.21
N ILE A 101 1.40 11.59 15.01
CA ILE A 101 -0.02 11.88 14.73
C ILE A 101 -0.59 10.78 13.86
N ALA A 102 -1.77 10.27 14.19
CA ALA A 102 -2.61 9.59 13.22
C ALA A 102 -3.82 10.45 12.87
N LEU A 103 -4.12 10.52 11.58
CA LEU A 103 -5.25 11.28 11.04
C LEU A 103 -5.89 10.49 9.90
N GLU A 104 -7.20 10.63 9.75
CA GLU A 104 -7.88 10.25 8.51
C GLU A 104 -7.75 11.40 7.51
N VAL A 105 -7.53 11.04 6.25
CA VAL A 105 -7.55 11.94 5.10
C VAL A 105 -8.63 11.43 4.16
N GLU A 106 -9.71 12.19 4.06
CA GLU A 106 -10.81 11.90 3.14
C GLU A 106 -10.63 12.75 1.88
N SER A 107 -10.80 12.13 0.72
CA SER A 107 -10.90 12.79 -0.56
C SER A 107 -12.19 12.36 -1.24
N MET A 108 -12.97 13.32 -1.73
CA MET A 108 -14.25 13.06 -2.40
C MET A 108 -14.29 13.79 -3.73
N GLY A 109 -14.21 13.04 -4.83
CA GLY A 109 -14.33 13.57 -6.18
C GLY A 109 -15.71 13.32 -6.81
N PRO A 110 -15.87 13.65 -8.10
CA PRO A 110 -17.16 13.61 -8.75
C PRO A 110 -17.71 12.18 -8.80
N LEU A 111 -19.02 12.05 -8.55
CA LEU A 111 -19.78 10.79 -8.61
C LEU A 111 -19.33 9.69 -7.62
N GLY A 112 -18.48 9.99 -6.64
CA GLY A 112 -18.05 9.06 -5.59
C GLY A 112 -17.29 7.83 -6.10
N ALA A 113 -16.85 7.85 -7.36
CA ALA A 113 -16.15 6.76 -8.02
C ALA A 113 -14.93 7.27 -8.82
N SER A 114 -14.50 8.51 -8.61
CA SER A 114 -13.27 9.01 -9.20
C SER A 114 -12.05 8.42 -8.48
N VAL A 115 -10.89 8.47 -9.13
CA VAL A 115 -9.60 8.09 -8.50
C VAL A 115 -9.28 8.94 -7.25
N TYR A 116 -9.91 10.11 -7.13
CA TYR A 116 -9.82 11.02 -5.99
C TYR A 116 -10.92 10.77 -4.95
N SER A 117 -11.71 9.71 -5.06
CA SER A 117 -12.72 9.33 -4.06
C SER A 117 -12.15 8.22 -3.18
N ASN A 118 -11.40 8.59 -2.15
CA ASN A 118 -10.77 7.64 -1.24
C ASN A 118 -10.76 8.17 0.20
N SER A 119 -10.61 7.27 1.17
CA SER A 119 -10.30 7.63 2.54
C SER A 119 -9.23 6.70 3.07
N SER A 120 -8.26 7.27 3.80
CA SER A 120 -7.16 6.53 4.41
C SER A 120 -6.80 7.10 5.77
N ILE A 121 -6.44 6.25 6.72
CA ILE A 121 -5.75 6.67 7.94
C ILE A 121 -4.25 6.67 7.71
N TYR A 122 -3.64 7.82 7.92
CA TYR A 122 -2.20 8.00 7.92
C TYR A 122 -1.66 8.05 9.34
N TYR A 123 -0.66 7.24 9.62
CA TYR A 123 0.20 7.39 10.80
C TYR A 123 1.47 8.11 10.38
N LEU A 124 1.70 9.29 10.94
CA LEU A 124 2.82 10.15 10.61
C LEU A 124 3.82 10.15 11.75
N LEU A 125 4.99 9.53 11.54
CA LEU A 125 6.11 9.65 12.45
C LEU A 125 6.79 11.01 12.22
N LEU A 126 7.00 11.76 13.31
CA LEU A 126 7.49 13.13 13.26
C LEU A 126 8.84 13.26 13.97
N ASN A 127 9.75 14.05 13.40
CA ASN A 127 10.97 14.43 14.11
C ASN A 127 10.74 15.62 15.06
N LYS A 128 11.79 16.01 15.80
CA LYS A 128 11.80 17.21 16.68
C LYS A 128 11.33 18.52 16.02
N ASN A 129 11.49 18.65 14.70
CA ASN A 129 11.07 19.83 13.94
C ASN A 129 9.63 19.71 13.42
N ARG A 130 8.92 18.63 13.76
CA ARG A 130 7.56 18.30 13.31
C ARG A 130 7.45 18.12 11.80
N ASN A 131 8.50 17.59 11.18
CA ASN A 131 8.47 17.16 9.79
C ASN A 131 8.24 15.64 9.74
N ILE A 132 7.52 15.18 8.73
CA ILE A 132 7.27 13.74 8.49
C ILE A 132 8.60 13.06 8.17
N ILE A 133 8.97 12.05 8.95
CA ILE A 133 10.14 11.19 8.67
C ILE A 133 9.74 9.88 8.00
N THR A 134 8.55 9.38 8.32
CA THR A 134 7.98 8.13 7.80
C THR A 134 6.47 8.22 7.96
N GLU A 135 5.75 7.64 7.03
CA GLU A 135 4.31 7.51 7.13
C GLU A 135 3.89 6.07 6.83
N HIS A 136 2.83 5.62 7.46
CA HIS A 136 2.15 4.36 7.15
C HIS A 136 0.68 4.66 6.85
N GLU A 137 0.14 4.00 5.83
CA GLU A 137 -1.22 4.18 5.34
C GLU A 137 -2.05 2.92 5.56
N ILE A 138 -3.24 3.09 6.12
CA ILE A 138 -4.33 2.12 6.05
C ILE A 138 -5.42 2.69 5.16
N LEU A 139 -5.59 2.10 3.97
CA LEU A 139 -6.67 2.45 3.06
C LEU A 139 -8.00 2.02 3.66
N LEU A 140 -8.88 2.98 3.95
CA LEU A 140 -10.22 2.72 4.43
C LEU A 140 -11.16 2.39 3.29
N TYR A 141 -11.09 3.18 2.22
CA TYR A 141 -11.98 3.03 1.09
C TYR A 141 -11.34 3.54 -0.19
N ALA A 142 -11.46 2.76 -1.27
CA ALA A 142 -11.44 3.24 -2.64
C ALA A 142 -12.46 2.43 -3.47
N PRO A 143 -12.91 2.93 -4.64
CA PRO A 143 -13.98 2.27 -5.41
C PRO A 143 -13.68 0.82 -5.80
N PHE A 144 -12.39 0.46 -5.93
CA PHE A 144 -11.90 -0.86 -6.29
C PHE A 144 -10.83 -1.37 -5.33
N SER A 145 -10.80 -0.91 -4.08
CA SER A 145 -9.92 -1.49 -3.06
C SER A 145 -10.30 -2.94 -2.75
N GLU A 146 -9.36 -3.75 -2.29
CA GLU A 146 -9.63 -5.13 -1.82
C GLU A 146 -10.63 -5.14 -0.66
N HIS A 147 -10.50 -4.19 0.27
CA HIS A 147 -11.33 -4.10 1.47
C HIS A 147 -12.03 -2.74 1.58
N ILE A 148 -13.15 -2.73 2.28
CA ILE A 148 -13.73 -1.56 2.95
C ILE A 148 -13.39 -1.71 4.44
N VAL A 149 -12.73 -0.70 5.01
CA VAL A 149 -12.24 -0.75 6.39
C VAL A 149 -12.92 0.34 7.20
N ASP A 150 -13.67 -0.10 8.21
CA ASP A 150 -14.20 0.77 9.25
C ASP A 150 -13.21 0.88 10.41
N TYR A 151 -13.30 1.96 11.20
CA TYR A 151 -12.44 2.13 12.36
C TYR A 151 -13.16 2.72 13.58
N GLU A 152 -12.63 2.42 14.77
CA GLU A 152 -13.04 3.00 16.04
C GLU A 152 -11.81 3.40 16.86
N VAL A 153 -11.80 4.64 17.37
CA VAL A 153 -10.75 5.14 18.26
C VAL A 153 -11.09 4.83 19.71
N LYS A 154 -10.32 3.94 20.35
CA LYS A 154 -10.43 3.58 21.78
C LYS A 154 -9.18 4.00 22.53
N GLY A 155 -9.29 5.10 23.27
CA GLY A 155 -8.16 5.66 24.02
C GLY A 155 -7.06 6.16 23.08
N LYS A 156 -5.91 5.50 23.09
CA LYS A 156 -4.72 5.84 22.28
C LYS A 156 -4.51 4.91 21.09
N GLN A 157 -5.49 4.07 20.77
CA GLN A 157 -5.41 3.04 19.74
C GLN A 157 -6.60 3.10 18.80
N ILE A 158 -6.34 2.83 17.52
CA ILE A 158 -7.36 2.69 16.48
C ILE A 158 -7.58 1.20 16.25
N HIS A 159 -8.85 0.79 16.30
CA HIS A 159 -9.30 -0.56 15.99
C HIS A 159 -9.94 -0.53 14.60
N TYR A 160 -9.62 -1.52 13.78
CA TYR A 160 -10.04 -1.62 12.39
C TYR A 160 -10.86 -2.89 12.18
N SER A 161 -11.89 -2.78 11.35
CA SER A 161 -12.70 -3.90 10.85
C SER A 161 -12.70 -3.83 9.34
N ALA A 162 -12.04 -4.79 8.68
CA ALA A 162 -11.98 -4.88 7.23
C ALA A 162 -12.92 -5.96 6.69
N VAL A 163 -13.73 -5.59 5.69
CA VAL A 163 -14.57 -6.53 4.92
C VAL A 163 -14.19 -6.46 3.43
N PRO A 164 -14.25 -7.57 2.68
CA PRO A 164 -14.02 -7.56 1.24
C PRO A 164 -14.89 -6.51 0.55
N ASN A 165 -14.33 -5.72 -0.35
CA ASN A 165 -15.12 -4.75 -1.09
C ASN A 165 -16.00 -5.48 -2.11
N PHE A 166 -17.33 -5.35 -1.99
CA PHE A 166 -18.28 -6.02 -2.90
C PHE A 166 -18.02 -5.73 -4.39
N ARG A 167 -17.44 -4.57 -4.74
CA ARG A 167 -17.14 -4.23 -6.15
C ARG A 167 -15.99 -5.05 -6.72
N SER A 168 -14.99 -5.37 -5.89
CA SER A 168 -13.81 -6.14 -6.28
C SER A 168 -14.02 -7.63 -6.03
N HIS A 169 -14.78 -7.97 -4.98
CA HIS A 169 -15.04 -9.34 -4.49
C HIS A 169 -16.53 -9.60 -4.29
N PRO A 170 -17.37 -9.56 -5.35
CA PRO A 170 -18.78 -9.92 -5.23
C PRO A 170 -18.97 -11.36 -4.74
N GLU A 171 -18.00 -12.25 -4.99
CA GLU A 171 -17.99 -13.64 -4.53
C GLU A 171 -17.90 -13.81 -3.01
N ALA A 172 -17.50 -12.77 -2.27
CA ALA A 172 -17.45 -12.80 -0.82
C ALA A 172 -18.83 -12.60 -0.16
N TYR A 173 -19.88 -12.45 -0.96
CA TYR A 173 -21.24 -12.13 -0.51
C TYR A 173 -22.28 -13.07 -1.13
N GLU A 174 -23.28 -13.44 -0.34
CA GLU A 174 -24.47 -14.18 -0.78
C GLU A 174 -25.73 -13.41 -0.36
N ASP A 175 -26.62 -13.10 -1.31
CA ASP A 175 -27.82 -12.27 -1.10
C ASP A 175 -27.55 -10.91 -0.42
N GLY A 176 -26.34 -10.37 -0.59
CA GLY A 176 -25.90 -9.11 0.00
C GLY A 176 -25.32 -9.24 1.42
N GLU A 177 -25.30 -10.45 1.98
CA GLU A 177 -24.70 -10.76 3.28
C GLU A 177 -23.27 -11.27 3.10
N LEU A 178 -22.38 -10.86 4.00
CA LEU A 178 -20.98 -11.25 3.97
C LEU A 178 -20.83 -12.72 4.39
N LEU A 179 -20.09 -13.50 3.59
CA LEU A 179 -19.89 -14.94 3.83
C LEU A 179 -18.95 -15.24 4.99
N GLU A 180 -17.88 -14.46 5.11
CA GLU A 180 -16.83 -14.63 6.13
C GLU A 180 -16.83 -13.44 7.11
N PRO A 181 -16.51 -13.64 8.40
CA PRO A 181 -16.49 -12.52 9.34
C PRO A 181 -15.45 -11.46 8.97
N ALA A 182 -15.73 -10.21 9.35
CA ALA A 182 -14.80 -9.11 9.18
C ALA A 182 -13.45 -9.39 9.85
N LEU A 183 -12.37 -8.94 9.22
CA LEU A 183 -11.04 -9.00 9.77
C LEU A 183 -10.84 -7.87 10.78
N GLU A 184 -10.74 -8.24 12.06
CA GLU A 184 -10.53 -7.30 13.15
C GLU A 184 -9.03 -7.14 13.47
N PHE A 185 -8.54 -5.90 13.48
CA PHE A 185 -7.12 -5.64 13.75
C PHE A 185 -6.83 -4.30 14.41
N THR A 186 -5.62 -4.20 14.95
CA THR A 186 -5.02 -2.97 15.47
C THR A 186 -3.61 -2.82 14.94
N LEU A 187 -3.13 -1.59 14.86
CA LEU A 187 -1.74 -1.31 14.59
C LEU A 187 -0.98 -1.01 15.89
N ASN A 188 0.19 -1.63 16.01
CA ASN A 188 1.16 -1.37 17.05
C ASN A 188 2.48 -0.96 16.42
N TRP A 189 3.32 -0.26 17.17
CA TRP A 189 4.63 0.18 16.69
C TRP A 189 5.74 -0.51 17.47
N GLU A 190 6.61 -1.21 16.75
CA GLU A 190 7.75 -1.93 17.31
C GLU A 190 9.03 -1.41 16.66
N LYS A 191 9.88 -0.75 17.48
CA LYS A 191 11.15 -0.16 17.04
C LYS A 191 11.00 0.76 15.81
N GLY A 192 9.91 1.53 15.77
CA GLY A 192 9.63 2.47 14.68
C GLY A 192 9.02 1.86 13.42
N SER A 193 8.62 0.59 13.45
CA SER A 193 7.89 -0.04 12.34
C SER A 193 6.48 -0.44 12.77
N PRO A 194 5.46 -0.26 11.91
CA PRO A 194 4.11 -0.71 12.21
C PRO A 194 4.02 -2.23 12.16
N VAL A 195 3.21 -2.80 13.05
CA VAL A 195 2.89 -4.23 13.14
C VAL A 195 1.39 -4.40 13.36
N SER A 196 0.73 -5.08 12.44
CA SER A 196 -0.69 -5.46 12.57
C SER A 196 -0.84 -6.62 13.56
N SER A 197 -1.88 -6.58 14.39
CA SER A 197 -2.24 -7.71 15.26
C SER A 197 -2.56 -8.97 14.46
N VAL A 198 -3.18 -8.83 13.27
CA VAL A 198 -3.47 -9.98 12.39
C VAL A 198 -2.18 -10.66 11.97
N TYR A 199 -1.20 -9.89 11.49
CA TYR A 199 0.09 -10.46 11.14
C TYR A 199 0.77 -11.13 12.33
N ARG A 200 0.84 -10.43 13.47
CA ARG A 200 1.50 -10.94 14.68
C ARG A 200 0.89 -12.26 15.14
N ASP A 201 -0.43 -12.32 15.21
CA ASP A 201 -1.15 -13.39 15.89
C ASP A 201 -1.39 -14.60 14.97
N ASN A 202 -1.55 -14.38 13.66
CA ASN A 202 -2.00 -15.40 12.72
C ASN A 202 -0.93 -15.90 11.74
N CYS A 203 0.12 -15.12 11.44
CA CYS A 203 1.07 -15.49 10.38
C CYS A 203 2.28 -16.29 10.86
N ARG A 204 2.64 -17.39 10.18
CA ARG A 204 3.90 -18.12 10.45
C ARG A 204 5.13 -17.23 10.32
N LEU A 205 5.16 -16.33 9.34
CA LEU A 205 6.28 -15.42 9.13
C LEU A 205 6.49 -14.47 10.32
N SER A 206 5.46 -14.11 11.10
CA SER A 206 5.64 -13.24 12.27
C SER A 206 6.57 -13.84 13.33
N ARG A 207 6.63 -15.18 13.39
CA ARG A 207 7.44 -15.96 14.34
C ARG A 207 8.91 -16.09 13.92
N ILE A 208 9.24 -15.74 12.68
CA ILE A 208 10.61 -15.77 12.18
C ILE A 208 11.35 -14.52 12.64
N LYS A 209 12.44 -14.71 13.39
CA LYS A 209 13.24 -13.61 13.97
C LYS A 209 14.13 -12.92 12.94
N ASP A 210 14.78 -13.71 12.08
CA ASP A 210 15.70 -13.21 11.07
C ASP A 210 15.03 -13.29 9.69
N LYS A 211 14.77 -12.12 9.13
CA LYS A 211 14.09 -11.93 7.83
C LYS A 211 14.93 -11.08 6.88
N SER A 212 16.23 -10.97 7.12
CA SER A 212 17.11 -10.22 6.23
C SER A 212 17.13 -10.88 4.85
N LEU A 213 17.20 -10.05 3.82
CA LEU A 213 17.14 -10.43 2.41
C LEU A 213 18.47 -10.17 1.70
N LEU A 214 19.16 -9.11 2.12
CA LEU A 214 20.41 -8.62 1.55
C LEU A 214 21.47 -8.42 2.64
N ASP A 215 22.74 -8.50 2.24
CA ASP A 215 23.87 -8.09 3.07
C ASP A 215 23.95 -6.56 3.18
N LEU A 216 23.30 -6.03 4.21
CA LEU A 216 23.26 -4.59 4.47
C LEU A 216 24.58 -4.02 4.98
N SER A 217 25.59 -4.85 5.30
CA SER A 217 26.93 -4.36 5.68
C SER A 217 27.62 -3.58 4.56
N LEU A 218 27.12 -3.69 3.33
CA LEU A 218 27.53 -2.94 2.15
C LEU A 218 26.95 -1.51 2.08
N GLY A 219 26.43 -0.99 3.19
CA GLY A 219 25.83 0.35 3.26
C GLY A 219 24.38 0.40 2.77
N GLY A 220 23.62 -0.67 3.03
CA GLY A 220 22.21 -0.78 2.65
C GLY A 220 21.23 -0.14 3.62
N THR A 221 19.96 -0.13 3.22
CA THR A 221 18.82 0.27 4.06
C THR A 221 17.83 -0.88 4.23
N SER A 222 17.06 -0.85 5.32
CA SER A 222 15.96 -1.78 5.60
C SER A 222 14.77 -0.97 6.12
N GLN A 223 13.62 -1.16 5.49
CA GLN A 223 12.33 -0.60 5.90
C GLN A 223 11.38 -1.75 6.16
N LYS A 224 10.60 -1.64 7.24
CA LYS A 224 9.50 -2.56 7.52
C LYS A 224 8.21 -1.79 7.59
N ASP A 225 7.20 -2.33 6.95
CA ASP A 225 5.89 -1.73 6.83
C ASP A 225 4.82 -2.81 6.88
N ILE A 226 3.57 -2.43 6.66
CA ILE A 226 2.44 -3.33 6.51
C ILE A 226 1.84 -3.14 5.12
N ASP A 227 1.53 -4.25 4.46
CA ASP A 227 0.82 -4.25 3.19
C ASP A 227 -0.58 -3.65 3.35
N ILE A 228 -0.93 -2.73 2.44
CA ILE A 228 -2.17 -1.96 2.50
C ILE A 228 -3.42 -2.82 2.23
N HIS A 229 -3.25 -3.98 1.61
CA HIS A 229 -4.30 -4.91 1.24
C HIS A 229 -4.38 -6.09 2.20
N ASP A 230 -3.24 -6.71 2.50
CA ASP A 230 -3.20 -7.96 3.29
C ASP A 230 -3.03 -7.73 4.79
N TYR A 231 -2.65 -6.52 5.21
CA TYR A 231 -2.29 -6.18 6.58
C TYR A 231 -1.17 -7.08 7.15
N THR A 232 -0.33 -7.63 6.27
CA THR A 232 0.86 -8.44 6.60
C THR A 232 2.12 -7.59 6.58
N GLN A 233 3.17 -8.01 7.28
CA GLN A 233 4.43 -7.27 7.26
C GLN A 233 5.11 -7.36 5.90
N VAL A 234 5.53 -6.22 5.38
CA VAL A 234 6.42 -6.10 4.23
C VAL A 234 7.80 -5.64 4.71
N ILE A 235 8.87 -6.27 4.22
CA ILE A 235 10.25 -5.84 4.50
C ILE A 235 10.93 -5.51 3.18
N THR A 236 11.36 -4.27 3.03
CA THR A 236 12.07 -3.79 1.86
C THR A 236 13.51 -3.45 2.24
N GLU A 237 14.46 -4.16 1.66
CA GLU A 237 15.88 -3.92 1.81
C GLU A 237 16.48 -3.39 0.50
N SER A 238 17.48 -2.53 0.57
CA SER A 238 18.12 -1.97 -0.62
C SER A 238 19.61 -1.79 -0.44
N ILE A 239 20.37 -2.14 -1.49
CA ILE A 239 21.82 -1.95 -1.56
C ILE A 239 22.21 -1.42 -2.94
N GLN A 240 23.40 -0.80 -3.01
CA GLN A 240 24.04 -0.46 -4.27
C GLN A 240 25.37 -1.21 -4.37
N THR A 241 25.55 -1.99 -5.44
CA THR A 241 26.77 -2.79 -5.62
C THR A 241 27.04 -3.07 -7.09
N ASN A 242 28.32 -3.09 -7.49
CA ASN A 242 28.77 -3.41 -8.85
C ASN A 242 28.01 -2.68 -9.98
N GLY A 243 27.58 -1.43 -9.73
CA GLY A 243 26.84 -0.66 -10.72
C GLY A 243 25.35 -0.95 -10.82
N LEU A 244 24.80 -1.72 -9.88
CA LEU A 244 23.38 -2.05 -9.78
C LEU A 244 22.79 -1.47 -8.50
N ASN A 245 21.53 -1.04 -8.58
CA ASN A 245 20.66 -0.83 -7.45
C ASN A 245 19.80 -2.09 -7.29
N ILE A 246 19.87 -2.72 -6.12
CA ILE A 246 19.13 -3.94 -5.82
C ILE A 246 18.18 -3.61 -4.68
N GLN A 247 16.89 -3.78 -4.93
CA GLN A 247 15.85 -3.74 -3.91
C GLN A 247 15.29 -5.16 -3.74
N ALA A 248 15.24 -5.64 -2.51
CA ALA A 248 14.63 -6.91 -2.17
C ALA A 248 13.41 -6.66 -1.27
N THR A 249 12.28 -7.29 -1.58
CA THR A 249 11.05 -7.15 -0.81
C THR A 249 10.55 -8.52 -0.37
N LEU A 250 10.30 -8.69 0.92
CA LEU A 250 9.63 -9.86 1.51
C LEU A 250 8.19 -9.50 1.82
N SER A 251 7.27 -10.37 1.42
CA SER A 251 5.85 -10.33 1.77
C SER A 251 5.32 -11.74 2.08
N GLY A 252 4.07 -11.80 2.54
CA GLY A 252 3.34 -13.03 2.82
C GLY A 252 2.96 -13.21 4.30
N CYS A 253 2.23 -14.29 4.57
CA CYS A 253 1.75 -14.64 5.92
C CYS A 253 2.31 -15.98 6.38
N ASP A 254 1.84 -17.07 5.76
CA ASP A 254 2.34 -18.42 6.05
C ASP A 254 3.46 -18.81 5.10
N LEU A 255 3.27 -18.59 3.81
CA LEU A 255 4.27 -18.73 2.76
C LEU A 255 4.96 -17.39 2.51
N SER A 256 6.26 -17.42 2.24
CA SER A 256 7.03 -16.22 1.87
C SER A 256 7.10 -16.03 0.37
N SER A 257 6.86 -14.80 -0.08
CA SER A 257 7.25 -14.32 -1.41
C SER A 257 8.38 -13.30 -1.25
N VAL A 258 9.45 -13.47 -2.03
CA VAL A 258 10.60 -12.57 -2.05
C VAL A 258 10.86 -12.11 -3.47
N SER A 259 10.79 -10.81 -3.69
CA SER A 259 11.15 -10.20 -4.96
C SER A 259 12.52 -9.54 -4.88
N TYR A 260 13.29 -9.61 -5.96
CA TYR A 260 14.50 -8.84 -6.19
C TYR A 260 14.29 -7.99 -7.43
N TYR A 261 14.13 -6.69 -7.23
CA TYR A 261 14.07 -5.69 -8.27
C TYR A 261 15.47 -5.10 -8.48
N VAL A 262 16.04 -5.34 -9.66
CA VAL A 262 17.43 -4.99 -9.99
C VAL A 262 17.43 -4.04 -11.18
N LYS A 263 17.98 -2.84 -10.99
CA LYS A 263 18.16 -1.84 -12.05
C LYS A 263 19.61 -1.34 -12.12
N PRO A 264 20.10 -0.89 -13.29
CA PRO A 264 21.40 -0.26 -13.36
C PRO A 264 21.40 1.07 -12.59
N GLN A 265 22.58 1.47 -12.10
CA GLN A 265 22.78 2.85 -11.66
C GLN A 265 22.67 3.81 -12.85
N GLU A 266 22.39 5.08 -12.55
CA GLU A 266 22.24 6.13 -13.55
C GLU A 266 23.42 6.14 -14.55
N GLY A 267 23.10 6.23 -15.84
CA GLY A 267 24.08 6.21 -16.92
C GLY A 267 24.68 4.84 -17.27
N LYS A 268 24.28 3.76 -16.59
CA LYS A 268 24.73 2.39 -16.90
C LYS A 268 23.64 1.60 -17.65
N SER A 269 24.06 0.65 -18.47
CA SER A 269 23.14 -0.30 -19.12
C SER A 269 22.81 -1.47 -18.21
N LEU A 270 21.60 -2.02 -18.35
CA LEU A 270 21.19 -3.23 -17.65
C LEU A 270 22.03 -4.43 -18.13
N PRO A 271 22.80 -5.10 -17.24
CA PRO A 271 23.57 -6.27 -17.63
C PRO A 271 22.69 -7.43 -18.10
N VAL A 272 23.29 -8.43 -18.74
CA VAL A 272 22.61 -9.70 -19.01
C VAL A 272 22.30 -10.44 -17.70
N PHE A 273 21.26 -11.28 -17.72
CA PHE A 273 20.74 -11.93 -16.52
C PHE A 273 21.81 -12.75 -15.74
N SER A 274 22.73 -13.41 -16.44
CA SER A 274 23.86 -14.13 -15.81
C SER A 274 24.78 -13.22 -15.00
N GLU A 275 25.06 -12.00 -15.47
CA GLU A 275 25.87 -11.02 -14.73
C GLU A 275 25.13 -10.45 -13.52
N VAL A 276 23.81 -10.26 -13.65
CA VAL A 276 22.95 -9.90 -12.52
C VAL A 276 22.99 -10.99 -11.45
N LEU A 277 22.83 -12.27 -11.82
CA LEU A 277 22.92 -13.38 -10.86
C LEU A 277 24.29 -13.49 -10.20
N LYS A 278 25.39 -13.26 -10.93
CA LYS A 278 26.74 -13.21 -10.34
C LYS A 278 26.89 -12.13 -9.28
N THR A 279 26.23 -10.99 -9.47
CA THR A 279 26.24 -9.86 -8.52
C THR A 279 25.29 -10.09 -7.34
N LEU A 280 24.12 -10.66 -7.59
CA LEU A 280 23.07 -10.84 -6.58
C LEU A 280 23.35 -12.01 -5.61
N ILE A 281 23.84 -13.14 -6.13
CA ILE A 281 24.05 -14.37 -5.33
C ILE A 281 24.93 -14.15 -4.08
N PRO A 282 26.05 -13.40 -4.14
CA PRO A 282 26.91 -13.17 -2.98
C PRO A 282 26.29 -12.28 -1.90
N VAL A 283 25.31 -11.45 -2.27
CA VAL A 283 24.73 -10.42 -1.38
C VAL A 283 23.31 -10.75 -0.94
N ALA A 284 22.68 -11.77 -1.51
CA ALA A 284 21.30 -12.17 -1.20
C ALA A 284 21.23 -13.42 -0.32
N HIS A 285 20.27 -13.46 0.61
CA HIS A 285 20.06 -14.58 1.52
C HIS A 285 19.39 -15.81 0.87
N HIS A 286 18.68 -15.63 -0.25
CA HIS A 286 18.05 -16.73 -1.02
C HIS A 286 19.04 -17.41 -2.00
N THR A 287 20.27 -17.63 -1.53
CA THR A 287 21.40 -18.07 -2.36
C THR A 287 21.14 -19.39 -3.09
N LYS A 288 20.44 -20.35 -2.46
CA LYS A 288 20.17 -21.67 -3.07
C LYS A 288 19.24 -21.55 -4.27
N GLN A 289 18.14 -20.82 -4.12
CA GLN A 289 17.16 -20.56 -5.17
C GLN A 289 17.81 -19.82 -6.35
N LEU A 290 18.57 -18.77 -6.06
CA LEU A 290 19.30 -18.01 -7.09
C LEU A 290 20.37 -18.84 -7.83
N LYS A 291 21.06 -19.78 -7.15
CA LYS A 291 22.00 -20.71 -7.79
C LYS A 291 21.30 -21.73 -8.70
N THR A 292 20.07 -22.14 -8.37
CA THR A 292 19.24 -22.96 -9.26
C THR A 292 18.91 -22.20 -10.53
N LEU A 293 18.45 -20.94 -10.42
CA LEU A 293 18.22 -20.06 -11.57
C LEU A 293 19.48 -19.88 -12.43
N GLN A 294 20.64 -19.67 -11.81
CA GLN A 294 21.92 -19.56 -12.53
C GLN A 294 22.26 -20.86 -13.29
N SER A 295 21.93 -22.02 -12.72
CA SER A 295 22.19 -23.31 -13.36
C SER A 295 21.26 -23.56 -14.56
N LEU A 296 20.00 -23.13 -14.45
CA LEU A 296 19.02 -23.20 -15.54
C LEU A 296 19.35 -22.24 -16.69
N GLU A 297 19.81 -21.02 -16.36
CA GLU A 297 20.28 -20.04 -17.35
C GLU A 297 21.48 -20.55 -18.14
N LYS A 298 22.49 -21.13 -17.47
CA LYS A 298 23.67 -21.74 -18.11
C LYS A 298 23.33 -22.89 -19.06
N ARG A 299 22.18 -23.54 -18.87
CA ARG A 299 21.68 -24.64 -19.70
C ARG A 299 20.68 -24.15 -20.76
N SER A 300 20.45 -22.85 -20.87
CA SER A 300 19.43 -22.23 -21.73
C SER A 300 18.03 -22.84 -21.53
N SER A 301 17.73 -23.29 -20.31
CA SER A 301 16.46 -23.94 -19.95
C SER A 301 15.51 -22.99 -19.21
N LEU A 302 15.92 -21.74 -19.00
CA LEU A 302 15.13 -20.73 -18.34
C LEU A 302 14.23 -20.05 -19.36
N LYS A 303 12.94 -19.95 -19.02
CA LYS A 303 11.97 -19.17 -19.78
C LYS A 303 11.53 -17.99 -18.92
N PHE A 304 11.70 -16.79 -19.47
CA PHE A 304 11.31 -15.56 -18.78
C PHE A 304 9.79 -15.43 -18.78
N ALA A 305 9.25 -14.81 -17.74
CA ALA A 305 7.81 -14.64 -17.50
C ALA A 305 7.00 -15.95 -17.44
N GLU A 306 7.65 -17.09 -17.17
CA GLU A 306 7.00 -18.36 -16.85
C GLU A 306 7.38 -18.80 -15.43
N GLU A 307 6.51 -19.58 -14.79
CA GLU A 307 6.80 -20.22 -13.51
C GLU A 307 7.91 -21.26 -13.67
N ILE A 308 8.93 -21.15 -12.83
CA ILE A 308 10.10 -22.03 -12.80
C ILE A 308 10.11 -22.75 -11.46
N SER A 309 9.87 -24.06 -11.48
CA SER A 309 10.02 -24.88 -10.27
C SER A 309 11.47 -24.86 -9.79
N LEU A 310 11.65 -24.50 -8.52
CA LEU A 310 12.93 -24.52 -7.82
C LEU A 310 12.97 -25.70 -6.83
N TYR A 311 14.07 -25.81 -6.09
CA TYR A 311 14.26 -26.86 -5.09
C TYR A 311 13.46 -26.58 -3.81
N SER A 312 12.98 -27.65 -3.14
CA SER A 312 12.32 -27.61 -1.82
C SER A 312 10.99 -26.85 -1.73
N GLY A 313 10.08 -27.03 -2.70
CA GLY A 313 8.77 -26.37 -2.64
C GLY A 313 8.89 -24.85 -2.81
N TRP A 314 9.73 -24.44 -3.77
CA TRP A 314 9.86 -23.06 -4.17
C TRP A 314 9.62 -22.95 -5.66
N GLN A 315 9.12 -21.82 -6.08
CA GLN A 315 9.03 -21.43 -7.48
C GLN A 315 9.66 -20.05 -7.68
N ALA A 316 9.93 -19.72 -8.94
CA ALA A 316 10.33 -18.37 -9.29
C ALA A 316 9.77 -17.94 -10.64
N ILE A 317 9.60 -16.63 -10.79
CA ILE A 317 9.29 -15.99 -12.06
C ILE A 317 10.36 -14.92 -12.29
N VAL A 318 10.88 -14.84 -13.51
CA VAL A 318 11.90 -13.85 -13.89
C VAL A 318 11.38 -13.00 -15.02
N HIS A 319 11.24 -11.70 -14.78
CA HIS A 319 10.94 -10.69 -15.79
C HIS A 319 12.18 -9.87 -16.11
N VAL A 320 12.40 -9.61 -17.39
CA VAL A 320 13.49 -8.77 -17.88
C VAL A 320 12.89 -7.71 -18.77
N ASP A 321 12.97 -6.46 -18.33
CA ASP A 321 12.52 -5.31 -19.11
C ASP A 321 13.73 -4.46 -19.51
N ARG A 322 13.94 -4.32 -20.81
CA ARG A 322 15.03 -3.53 -21.40
C ARG A 322 14.54 -2.29 -22.13
N GLU A 323 13.25 -2.23 -22.45
CA GLU A 323 12.66 -1.21 -23.32
C GLU A 323 11.90 -0.15 -22.51
N ASP A 324 11.62 -0.41 -21.24
CA ASP A 324 11.06 0.56 -20.30
C ASP A 324 11.99 1.77 -20.09
N LYS A 325 11.39 2.90 -19.70
CA LYS A 325 12.09 4.12 -19.23
C LYS A 325 13.08 3.81 -18.11
N THR A 326 12.80 2.76 -17.33
CA THR A 326 13.66 2.24 -16.26
C THR A 326 13.97 0.75 -16.48
N PRO A 327 14.99 0.41 -17.30
CA PRO A 327 15.38 -0.97 -17.54
C PRO A 327 15.66 -1.72 -16.24
N HIS A 328 15.07 -2.90 -16.07
CA HIS A 328 15.18 -3.67 -14.83
C HIS A 328 15.02 -5.18 -15.04
N ILE A 329 15.42 -5.94 -14.02
CA ILE A 329 15.10 -7.36 -13.87
C ILE A 329 14.35 -7.52 -12.56
N LEU A 330 13.19 -8.18 -12.61
CA LEU A 330 12.44 -8.60 -11.44
C LEU A 330 12.55 -10.12 -11.32
N ILE A 331 13.06 -10.59 -10.18
CA ILE A 331 13.10 -12.01 -9.82
C ILE A 331 12.15 -12.19 -8.64
N VAL A 332 11.03 -12.89 -8.82
CA VAL A 332 10.12 -13.26 -7.73
C VAL A 332 10.41 -14.71 -7.35
N ILE A 333 10.56 -14.99 -6.07
CA ILE A 333 10.87 -16.31 -5.51
C ILE A 333 9.85 -16.60 -4.40
N GLU A 334 9.06 -17.65 -4.56
CA GLU A 334 7.89 -17.92 -3.70
C GLU A 334 7.92 -19.32 -3.14
N GLN A 335 7.50 -19.48 -1.89
CA GLN A 335 7.23 -20.79 -1.33
C GLN A 335 5.92 -21.32 -1.89
N THR A 336 5.91 -22.61 -2.22
CA THR A 336 4.71 -23.35 -2.59
C THR A 336 4.33 -24.30 -1.46
N GLU A 337 3.05 -24.67 -1.38
CA GLU A 337 2.55 -25.67 -0.44
C GLU A 337 3.13 -27.08 -0.67
#